data_AF-A0A1Q4R1N6-F1
#
_entry.id   AF-A0A1Q4R1N6-F1
#
_cell.length_a   1.000
_cell.length_b   1.000
_cell.length_c   1.000
_cell.angle_alpha   90.00
_cell.angle_beta   90.00
_cell.angle_gamma   90.00
#
_symmetry.space_group_name_H-M   'P 1'
#
loop_
_entity.id
_entity.type
_entity.pdbx_description
1 polymer ?
#
loop_
_entity_poly.entity_id
_entity_poly.type
_entity_poly.pdbx_seq_one_letter_code
_entity_poly.pdbx_strand_id
1 'polypeptide(L)'
;MKLGLAWTAYLILSFAIFLGLSNTLHAAIAYIFLLAPFYGVIGIIGGAISLKNRHKIPIFNRVIWIIIFILQSLISLTAAGNCYNFKQGSPCYSNLQILIGNAPRFGASDIPHWIIVEHAFFGFLAAYAVALVMGVWSTKFKIRDHNPPTKP
;
A
#
# COMPACT_ATOMS: atom_id res chain seq x y z
N MET A 1 22.20 4.03 5.08
CA MET A 1 21.95 3.46 3.73
C MET A 1 20.97 2.30 3.73
N LYS A 2 21.12 1.26 4.59
CA LYS A 2 20.20 0.09 4.59
C LYS A 2 18.71 0.45 4.76
N LEU A 3 18.39 1.45 5.59
CA LEU A 3 17.02 1.90 5.83
C LEU A 3 16.35 2.55 4.60
N GLY A 4 16.98 3.56 4.01
CA GLY A 4 16.43 4.24 2.83
C GLY A 4 16.24 3.29 1.66
N LEU A 5 17.15 2.33 1.46
CA LEU A 5 17.00 1.28 0.46
C LEU A 5 15.81 0.37 0.75
N ALA A 6 15.65 -0.11 1.99
CA ALA A 6 14.52 -0.94 2.39
C ALA A 6 13.18 -0.20 2.21
N TRP A 7 13.14 1.09 2.53
CA TRP A 7 11.94 1.92 2.35
C TRP A 7 11.59 2.11 0.88
N THR A 8 12.58 2.42 0.05
CA THR A 8 12.41 2.58 -1.40
C THR A 8 11.96 1.27 -2.04
N ALA A 9 12.58 0.15 -1.65
CA ALA A 9 12.19 -1.18 -2.10
C ALA A 9 10.74 -1.50 -1.72
N TYR A 10 10.31 -1.18 -0.49
CA TYR A 10 8.93 -1.35 -0.06
C TYR A 10 7.95 -0.53 -0.92
N LEU A 11 8.22 0.75 -1.16
CA LEU A 11 7.33 1.62 -1.95
C LEU A 11 7.22 1.13 -3.41
N ILE A 12 8.35 0.76 -4.02
CA ILE A 12 8.36 0.22 -5.39
C ILE A 12 7.60 -1.11 -5.46
N LEU A 13 7.87 -2.04 -4.54
CA LEU A 13 7.21 -3.33 -4.52
C LEU A 13 5.71 -3.20 -4.25
N SER A 14 5.33 -2.33 -3.31
CA SER A 14 3.93 -2.04 -3.00
C SER A 14 3.21 -1.45 -4.21
N PHE A 15 3.84 -0.51 -4.90
CA PHE A 15 3.28 0.10 -6.12
C PHE A 15 3.13 -0.93 -7.24
N ALA A 16 4.14 -1.79 -7.44
CA ALA A 16 4.08 -2.87 -8.43
C ALA A 16 2.96 -3.86 -8.13
N ILE A 17 2.72 -4.20 -6.84
CA ILE A 17 1.61 -5.05 -6.42
C ILE A 17 0.27 -4.38 -6.75
N PHE A 18 0.10 -3.09 -6.42
CA PHE A 18 -1.13 -2.37 -6.74
C PHE A 18 -1.40 -2.31 -8.24
N LEU A 19 -0.37 -2.04 -9.05
CA LEU A 19 -0.50 -2.07 -10.51
C LEU A 19 -0.81 -3.47 -11.04
N GLY A 20 -0.13 -4.51 -10.54
CA GLY A 20 -0.36 -5.89 -10.98
C GLY A 20 -1.74 -6.44 -10.62
N LEU A 21 -2.34 -5.93 -9.54
CA LEU A 21 -3.70 -6.28 -9.12
C LEU A 21 -4.77 -5.35 -9.71
N SER A 22 -4.35 -4.33 -10.46
CA SER A 22 -5.22 -3.42 -11.19
C SER A 22 -5.59 -4.00 -12.54
N ASN A 23 -6.69 -4.75 -12.60
CA ASN A 23 -7.20 -5.27 -13.88
C ASN A 23 -8.02 -4.23 -14.67
N THR A 24 -8.07 -2.98 -14.20
CA THR A 24 -8.94 -1.94 -14.76
C THR A 24 -8.18 -0.62 -14.95
N LEU A 25 -8.52 0.13 -16.00
CA LEU A 25 -7.93 1.44 -16.28
C LEU A 25 -8.19 2.43 -15.14
N HIS A 26 -9.35 2.32 -14.48
CA HIS A 26 -9.76 3.23 -13.41
C HIS A 26 -8.90 3.07 -12.14
N ALA A 27 -8.65 1.82 -11.72
CA ALA A 27 -7.74 1.55 -10.60
C ALA A 27 -6.30 1.95 -10.96
N ALA A 28 -5.87 1.74 -12.21
CA ALA A 28 -4.54 2.15 -12.67
C ALA A 28 -4.38 3.68 -12.61
N ILE A 29 -5.41 4.44 -13.00
CA ILE A 29 -5.41 5.91 -12.88
C ILE A 29 -5.29 6.32 -11.41
N ALA A 30 -6.08 5.73 -10.51
CA ALA A 30 -5.97 6.03 -9.08
C ALA A 30 -4.55 5.72 -8.55
N TYR A 31 -3.95 4.60 -8.92
CA TYR A 31 -2.60 4.28 -8.48
C TYR A 31 -1.55 5.23 -9.07
N ILE A 32 -1.60 5.52 -10.36
CA ILE A 32 -0.61 6.39 -11.03
C ILE A 32 -0.72 7.85 -10.57
N PHE A 33 -1.93 8.41 -10.53
CA PHE A 33 -2.12 9.84 -10.30
C PHE A 33 -2.34 10.21 -8.83
N LEU A 34 -2.72 9.26 -7.97
CA LEU A 34 -2.88 9.51 -6.54
C LEU A 34 -1.77 8.83 -5.73
N LEU A 35 -1.58 7.52 -5.90
CA LEU A 35 -0.67 6.75 -5.05
C LEU A 35 0.81 6.99 -5.39
N ALA A 36 1.16 7.10 -6.68
CA ALA A 36 2.54 7.34 -7.10
C ALA A 36 3.10 8.68 -6.61
N PRO A 37 2.43 9.85 -6.77
CA PRO A 37 2.95 11.09 -6.21
C PRO A 37 3.00 11.05 -4.68
N PHE A 38 2.02 10.42 -4.04
CA PHE A 38 2.04 10.22 -2.59
C PHE A 38 3.26 9.39 -2.14
N TYR A 39 3.57 8.29 -2.82
CA TYR A 39 4.77 7.48 -2.56
C TYR A 39 6.05 8.25 -2.84
N GLY A 40 6.07 9.09 -3.87
CA GLY A 40 7.19 9.99 -4.15
C GLY A 40 7.49 10.91 -2.95
N VAL A 41 6.47 11.58 -2.43
CA VAL A 41 6.61 12.47 -1.26
C VAL A 41 7.07 11.70 -0.02
N ILE A 42 6.43 10.56 0.29
CA ILE A 42 6.82 9.70 1.42
C ILE A 42 8.24 9.18 1.28
N GLY A 43 8.63 8.78 0.06
CA GLY A 43 9.97 8.31 -0.26
C GLY A 43 11.04 9.39 -0.06
N ILE A 44 10.78 10.62 -0.50
CA ILE A 44 11.69 11.76 -0.31
C ILE A 44 11.84 12.07 1.19
N ILE A 45 10.73 12.14 1.93
CA ILE A 45 10.75 12.42 3.38
C ILE A 45 11.49 11.31 4.14
N GLY A 46 11.14 10.04 3.89
CA GLY A 46 11.79 8.89 4.50
C GLY A 46 13.27 8.80 4.15
N GLY A 47 13.63 9.13 2.90
CA GLY A 47 15.01 9.24 2.43
C GLY A 47 15.79 10.31 3.20
N ALA A 48 15.25 11.52 3.33
CA ALA A 48 15.87 12.60 4.07
C ALA A 48 16.08 12.24 5.56
N ILE A 49 15.09 11.63 6.21
CA ILE A 49 15.20 11.13 7.59
C ILE A 49 16.29 10.06 7.70
N SER A 50 16.35 9.14 6.74
CA SER A 50 17.37 8.07 6.71
C SER A 50 18.79 8.61 6.52
N LEU A 51 18.95 9.63 5.68
CA LEU A 51 20.24 10.30 5.46
C LEU A 51 20.70 11.04 6.73
N LYS A 52 19.80 11.79 7.38
CA LYS A 52 20.09 12.50 8.63
C LYS A 52 20.50 11.56 9.76
N ASN A 53 19.94 10.35 9.80
CA ASN A 53 20.19 9.36 10.86
C ASN A 53 21.05 8.17 10.40
N ARG A 54 21.93 8.35 9.41
CA ARG A 54 22.67 7.25 8.75
C ARG A 54 23.48 6.34 9.68
N HIS A 55 23.88 6.82 10.85
CA HIS A 55 24.67 6.08 11.84
C HIS A 55 23.84 5.40 12.95
N LYS A 56 22.53 5.65 12.99
CA LYS A 56 21.62 5.11 14.00
C LYS A 56 20.90 3.88 13.47
N ILE A 57 20.47 3.01 14.38
CA ILE A 57 19.66 1.83 14.06
C ILE A 57 18.18 2.25 14.11
N PRO A 58 17.42 2.07 13.01
CA PRO A 58 15.99 2.32 13.01
C PRO A 58 15.24 1.25 13.82
N ILE A 59 14.28 1.70 14.61
CA ILE A 59 13.33 0.85 15.34
C ILE A 59 11.95 1.19 14.83
N PHE A 60 11.33 0.24 14.15
CA PHE A 60 9.99 0.38 13.60
C PHE A 60 8.93 -0.04 14.61
N ASN A 61 7.80 0.67 14.60
CA ASN A 61 6.61 0.22 15.30
C ASN A 61 5.96 -0.93 14.52
N ARG A 62 6.13 -2.17 15.01
CA ARG A 62 5.61 -3.38 14.36
C ARG A 62 4.10 -3.34 14.16
N VAL A 63 3.35 -2.75 15.11
CA VAL A 63 1.89 -2.67 15.05
C VAL A 63 1.43 -1.84 13.85
N ILE A 64 2.05 -0.68 13.64
CA ILE A 64 1.69 0.20 12.50
C ILE A 64 2.01 -0.50 11.18
N TRP A 65 3.15 -1.19 11.08
CA TRP A 65 3.49 -1.93 9.86
C TRP A 65 2.54 -3.09 9.58
N ILE A 66 2.09 -3.82 10.61
CA ILE A 66 1.06 -4.85 10.45
C ILE A 66 -0.23 -4.23 9.91
N ILE A 67 -0.66 -3.08 10.43
CA ILE A 67 -1.83 -2.33 9.94
C ILE A 67 -1.65 -1.94 8.47
N ILE A 68 -0.48 -1.43 8.09
CA ILE A 68 -0.15 -1.08 6.70
C ILE A 68 -0.30 -2.30 5.79
N PHE A 69 0.23 -3.47 6.18
CA PHE A 69 0.11 -4.71 5.39
C PHE A 69 -1.34 -5.23 5.28
N ILE A 70 -2.11 -5.13 6.37
CA ILE A 70 -3.53 -5.48 6.36
C ILE A 70 -4.29 -4.56 5.40
N LEU A 71 -4.09 -3.26 5.51
CA LEU A 71 -4.73 -2.27 4.64
C LEU A 71 -4.35 -2.47 3.17
N GLN A 72 -3.08 -2.76 2.87
CA GLN A 72 -2.64 -3.08 1.52
C GLN A 72 -3.39 -4.29 0.94
N SER A 73 -3.59 -5.33 1.75
CA SER A 73 -4.38 -6.51 1.37
C SER A 73 -5.85 -6.16 1.15
N LEU A 74 -6.46 -5.37 2.04
CA LEU A 74 -7.85 -4.95 1.92
C LEU A 74 -8.11 -4.07 0.69
N ILE A 75 -7.20 -3.14 0.38
CA ILE A 75 -7.26 -2.35 -0.87
C ILE A 75 -7.20 -3.27 -2.07
N SER A 76 -6.29 -4.25 -2.06
CA SER A 76 -6.13 -5.21 -3.15
C SER A 76 -7.40 -6.04 -3.39
N LEU A 77 -8.09 -6.41 -2.31
CA LEU A 77 -9.34 -7.17 -2.36
C LEU A 77 -10.54 -6.31 -2.79
N THR A 78 -10.60 -5.06 -2.35
CA THR A 78 -11.68 -4.12 -2.68
C THR A 78 -11.50 -3.44 -4.05
N ALA A 79 -10.29 -3.47 -4.60
CA ALA A 79 -9.99 -2.90 -5.91
C ALA A 79 -10.85 -3.55 -7.01
N ALA A 80 -11.19 -2.74 -8.01
CA ALA A 80 -11.96 -3.17 -9.18
C ALA A 80 -11.18 -4.22 -9.99
N GLY A 81 -11.73 -5.42 -10.06
CA GLY A 81 -11.15 -6.57 -10.76
C GLY A 81 -11.79 -6.84 -12.13
N ASN A 82 -13.11 -6.69 -12.27
CA ASN A 82 -13.81 -6.80 -13.54
C ASN A 82 -14.81 -5.65 -13.71
N CYS A 83 -14.58 -4.84 -14.74
CA CYS A 83 -15.43 -3.69 -15.13
C CYS A 83 -16.04 -3.89 -16.53
N TYR A 84 -16.42 -5.11 -16.91
CA TYR A 84 -17.04 -5.34 -18.22
C TYR A 84 -18.31 -4.50 -18.41
N ASN A 85 -18.48 -3.87 -19.58
CA ASN A 85 -19.54 -2.88 -19.88
C ASN A 85 -19.52 -1.59 -19.03
N PHE A 86 -18.38 -1.20 -18.47
CA PHE A 86 -18.29 0.04 -17.68
C PHE A 86 -18.84 1.24 -18.46
N LYS A 87 -20.00 1.74 -18.01
CA LYS A 87 -20.50 3.07 -18.30
C LYS A 87 -20.19 3.93 -17.08
N GLN A 88 -19.88 5.20 -17.29
CA GLN A 88 -19.57 6.12 -16.21
C GLN A 88 -20.68 6.06 -15.14
N GLY A 89 -20.35 5.57 -13.93
CA GLY A 89 -21.30 5.39 -12.82
C GLY A 89 -21.78 3.95 -12.56
N SER A 90 -21.40 2.95 -13.37
CA SER A 90 -21.71 1.54 -13.08
C SER A 90 -20.67 0.90 -12.14
N PRO A 91 -21.09 0.11 -11.13
CA PRO A 91 -20.18 -0.58 -10.23
C PRO A 91 -19.33 -1.63 -10.98
N CYS A 92 -18.15 -1.92 -10.43
CA CYS A 92 -17.24 -2.96 -10.93
C CYS A 92 -17.08 -4.05 -9.88
N TYR A 93 -17.04 -5.31 -10.31
CA TYR A 93 -16.78 -6.41 -9.39
C TYR A 93 -15.40 -6.25 -8.75
N SER A 94 -15.37 -6.25 -7.42
CA SER A 94 -14.14 -6.26 -6.65
C SER A 94 -13.37 -7.57 -6.81
N ASN A 95 -12.05 -7.55 -6.62
CA ASN A 95 -11.23 -8.77 -6.60
C ASN A 95 -11.71 -9.78 -5.54
N LEU A 96 -12.25 -9.30 -4.41
CA LEU A 96 -12.85 -10.15 -3.39
C LEU A 96 -14.04 -10.91 -3.94
N GLN A 97 -14.95 -10.22 -4.63
CA GLN A 97 -16.13 -10.84 -5.20
C GLN A 97 -15.79 -11.83 -6.33
N ILE A 98 -14.70 -11.58 -7.06
CA ILE A 98 -14.16 -12.54 -8.03
C ILE A 98 -13.59 -13.78 -7.33
N LEU A 99 -12.93 -13.61 -6.17
CA LEU A 99 -12.27 -14.70 -5.46
C LEU A 99 -13.24 -15.62 -4.73
N ILE A 100 -14.25 -15.04 -4.05
CA ILE A 100 -15.16 -15.79 -3.16
C ILE A 100 -16.64 -15.66 -3.54
N GLY A 101 -16.99 -14.65 -4.33
CA GLY A 101 -18.37 -14.38 -4.75
C GLY A 101 -18.74 -14.97 -6.11
N ASN A 102 -17.87 -15.81 -6.70
CA ASN A 102 -18.03 -16.44 -8.02
C ASN A 102 -18.29 -15.44 -9.18
N ALA A 103 -17.95 -14.16 -9.01
CA ALA A 103 -18.02 -13.21 -10.11
C ALA A 103 -16.99 -13.58 -11.19
N PRO A 104 -17.35 -13.49 -12.48
CA PRO A 104 -16.41 -13.83 -13.53
C PRO A 104 -15.29 -12.81 -13.59
N ARG A 105 -14.07 -13.30 -13.90
CA ARG A 105 -12.89 -12.45 -14.10
C ARG A 105 -13.00 -11.56 -15.33
N PHE A 106 -13.76 -11.99 -16.34
CA PHE A 106 -13.94 -11.30 -17.61
C PHE A 106 -15.37 -11.51 -18.11
N GLY A 107 -15.87 -10.56 -18.89
CA GLY A 107 -17.22 -10.66 -19.47
C GLY A 107 -18.32 -10.14 -18.56
N ALA A 108 -19.53 -10.07 -19.11
CA ALA A 108 -20.73 -9.63 -18.41
C ALA A 108 -21.20 -10.70 -17.42
N SER A 109 -21.88 -10.26 -16.36
CA SER A 109 -22.50 -11.13 -15.37
C SER A 109 -23.71 -10.43 -14.76
N ASP A 110 -24.68 -11.21 -14.32
CA ASP A 110 -25.86 -10.75 -13.59
C ASP A 110 -25.71 -10.96 -12.07
N ILE A 111 -24.52 -11.35 -11.60
CA ILE A 111 -24.24 -11.54 -10.18
C ILE A 111 -24.37 -10.19 -9.46
N PRO A 112 -25.10 -10.10 -8.33
CA PRO A 112 -25.30 -8.83 -7.64
C PRO A 112 -23.99 -8.28 -7.08
N HIS A 113 -23.74 -7.00 -7.31
CA HIS A 113 -22.54 -6.30 -6.84
C HIS A 113 -22.48 -6.17 -5.32
N TRP A 114 -21.28 -6.35 -4.76
CA TRP A 114 -21.02 -6.09 -3.35
C TRP A 114 -20.64 -4.63 -3.16
N ILE A 115 -21.61 -3.74 -3.34
CA ILE A 115 -21.44 -2.28 -3.34
C ILE A 115 -20.69 -1.80 -2.10
N ILE A 116 -20.95 -2.39 -0.93
CA ILE A 116 -20.26 -2.05 0.33
C ILE A 116 -18.74 -2.28 0.22
N VAL A 117 -18.33 -3.40 -0.39
CA VAL A 117 -16.93 -3.78 -0.57
C VAL A 117 -16.28 -2.89 -1.63
N GLU A 118 -16.99 -2.64 -2.73
CA GLU A 118 -16.50 -1.81 -3.85
C GLU A 118 -16.31 -0.35 -3.43
N HIS A 119 -17.25 0.22 -2.66
CA HIS A 119 -17.15 1.59 -2.16
C HIS A 119 -16.13 1.76 -1.02
N ALA A 120 -15.80 0.68 -0.31
CA ALA A 120 -14.79 0.72 0.76
C ALA A 120 -13.36 0.96 0.24
N PHE A 121 -13.11 0.78 -1.07
CA PHE A 121 -11.80 0.96 -1.69
C PHE A 121 -11.14 2.30 -1.34
N PHE A 122 -11.83 3.42 -1.59
CA PHE A 122 -11.28 4.75 -1.32
C PHE A 122 -11.07 5.00 0.19
N GLY A 123 -11.95 4.43 1.03
CA GLY A 123 -11.78 4.48 2.49
C GLY A 123 -10.53 3.76 2.95
N PHE A 124 -10.29 2.54 2.46
CA PHE A 124 -9.07 1.80 2.77
C PHE A 124 -7.82 2.46 2.18
N LEU A 125 -7.91 3.04 0.99
CA LEU A 125 -6.81 3.78 0.36
C LEU A 125 -6.41 5.00 1.19
N ALA A 126 -7.38 5.78 1.67
CA ALA A 126 -7.14 6.91 2.56
C ALA A 126 -6.55 6.47 3.90
N ALA A 127 -7.11 5.43 4.52
CA ALA A 127 -6.58 4.87 5.78
C ALA A 127 -5.14 4.37 5.62
N TYR A 128 -4.82 3.75 4.48
CA TYR A 128 -3.49 3.29 4.15
C TYR A 128 -2.49 4.44 3.99
N ALA A 129 -2.89 5.53 3.32
CA ALA A 129 -2.08 6.73 3.21
C ALA A 129 -1.74 7.31 4.60
N VAL A 130 -2.74 7.43 5.48
CA VAL A 130 -2.54 7.88 6.87
C VAL A 130 -1.60 6.93 7.63
N ALA A 131 -1.81 5.61 7.50
CA ALA A 131 -0.98 4.60 8.15
C ALA A 131 0.48 4.68 7.69
N LEU A 132 0.75 4.92 6.40
CA LEU A 132 2.10 5.14 5.89
C LEU A 132 2.77 6.37 6.49
N VAL A 133 2.08 7.51 6.56
CA VAL A 133 2.59 8.73 7.21
C VAL A 133 2.93 8.44 8.68
N MET A 134 2.03 7.78 9.41
CA MET A 134 2.27 7.38 10.79
C MET A 134 3.44 6.39 10.91
N GLY A 135 3.61 5.48 9.96
CA GLY A 135 4.72 4.53 9.91
C GLY A 135 6.07 5.24 9.79
N VAL A 136 6.16 6.26 8.93
CA VAL A 136 7.35 7.11 8.81
C VAL A 136 7.61 7.84 10.13
N TRP A 137 6.62 8.57 10.66
CA TRP A 137 6.81 9.40 11.85
C TRP A 137 7.06 8.62 13.14
N SER A 138 6.51 7.42 13.27
CA SER A 138 6.72 6.56 14.43
C SER A 138 8.07 5.86 14.44
N THR A 139 8.87 5.98 13.37
CA THR A 139 10.20 5.36 13.29
C THR A 139 11.15 6.03 14.27
N LYS A 140 11.60 5.29 15.28
CA LYS A 140 12.57 5.75 16.28
C LYS A 140 13.99 5.39 15.86
N PHE A 141 14.97 6.12 16.37
CA PHE A 141 16.39 5.89 16.06
C PHE A 141 17.19 5.68 17.35
N LYS A 142 17.82 4.51 17.49
CA LYS A 142 18.74 4.21 18.61
C LYS A 142 20.19 4.38 18.14
N ILE A 143 21.04 4.92 19.01
CA ILE A 143 22.48 5.00 18.76
C ILE A 143 23.04 3.57 18.71
N ARG A 144 23.88 3.29 17.72
CA ARG A 144 24.58 2.01 17.63
C ARG A 144 25.70 2.04 18.67
N ASP A 145 25.48 1.42 19.82
CA ASP A 145 26.53 1.31 20.84
C ASP A 145 27.68 0.48 20.26
N HIS A 146 28.80 1.15 20.01
CA HIS A 146 30.08 0.54 19.66
C HIS A 146 30.86 0.35 20.97
N ASN A 147 30.35 -0.49 21.87
CA ASN A 147 31.22 -1.01 22.92
C ASN A 147 32.00 -2.17 22.30
N PRO A 148 33.33 -2.05 22.11
CA PRO A 148 34.14 -3.22 21.78
C PRO A 148 33.99 -4.23 22.93
N PRO A 149 34.03 -5.54 22.64
CA PRO A 149 34.11 -6.52 23.71
C PRO A 149 35.33 -6.20 24.55
N THR A 150 35.12 -5.83 25.81
CA THR A 150 36.17 -5.86 26.82
C THR A 150 36.64 -7.31 26.88
N LYS A 151 37.79 -7.59 26.25
CA LYS A 151 38.46 -8.88 26.38
C LYS A 151 38.75 -9.10 27.87
N PRO A 152 38.45 -10.29 28.43
CA PRO A 152 38.89 -10.67 29.76
C PRO A 152 40.41 -10.78 29.83
#